data_AF-A5UQ19-F1
#
_entry.id   AF-A5UQ19-F1
#
_cell.length_a   1.000
_cell.length_b   1.000
_cell.length_c   1.000
_cell.angle_alpha   90.00
_cell.angle_beta   90.00
_cell.angle_gamma   90.00
#
_symmetry.space_group_name_H-M   'P 1'
#
loop_
_entity.id
_entity.type
_entity.pdbx_description
1 polymer ?
#
loop_
_entity_poly.entity_id
_entity_poly.type
_entity_poly.pdbx_seq_one_letter_code
_entity_poly.pdbx_strand_id
1 'polypeptide(L)'
;MPMARFDVRTFLLIFGAACVGAVWATYQRSTTAPPYGEAQIPALIWTVFATPFAMFWGWFVARRAERWWAAFVCFCIYFLSAFVAARYETCVVVHGSFDLISCFTDTAQALALADASGHRVYFESIVVLQLIAALVTALQRSVKRRTMSDASLRPAGEAT
;
A
#
# COMPACT_ATOMS: atom_id res chain seq x y z
N MET A 1 31.12 4.65 9.96
CA MET A 1 29.76 5.05 9.55
C MET A 1 28.84 4.89 10.74
N PRO A 2 28.22 5.95 11.27
CA PRO A 2 27.26 5.78 12.37
C PRO A 2 26.04 5.00 11.84
N MET A 3 25.76 3.85 12.45
CA MET A 3 24.58 3.04 12.12
C MET A 3 23.33 3.85 12.45
N ALA A 4 22.48 4.09 11.44
CA ALA A 4 21.16 4.67 11.67
C ALA A 4 20.39 3.78 12.65
N ARG A 5 19.90 4.36 13.76
CA ARG A 5 19.06 3.62 14.71
C ARG A 5 17.70 3.38 14.06
N PHE A 6 17.34 2.12 13.89
CA PHE A 6 16.06 1.71 13.33
C PHE A 6 14.93 1.97 14.33
N ASP A 7 13.93 2.76 13.92
CA ASP A 7 12.74 3.04 14.73
C ASP A 7 11.71 1.91 14.56
N VAL A 8 11.88 0.86 15.38
CA VAL A 8 11.02 -0.34 15.39
C VAL A 8 9.55 0.03 15.65
N ARG A 9 9.29 1.03 16.50
CA ARG A 9 7.93 1.44 16.84
C ARG A 9 7.21 2.01 15.62
N THR A 10 7.86 2.91 14.88
CA THR A 10 7.28 3.46 13.63
C THR A 10 7.06 2.35 12.61
N PHE A 11 8.01 1.42 12.47
CA PHE A 11 7.87 0.29 11.55
C PHE A 11 6.66 -0.58 11.91
N LEU A 12 6.55 -1.03 13.16
CA LEU A 12 5.47 -1.91 13.61
C LEU A 12 4.10 -1.24 13.52
N LEU A 13 4.00 0.05 13.81
CA LEU A 13 2.72 0.77 13.72
C LEU A 13 2.26 0.94 12.27
N ILE A 14 3.17 1.26 11.33
CA ILE A 14 2.81 1.45 9.93
C ILE A 14 2.57 0.10 9.25
N PHE A 15 3.56 -0.81 9.32
CA PHE A 15 3.49 -2.10 8.63
C PHE A 15 2.51 -3.05 9.29
N GLY A 16 2.48 -3.10 10.63
CA GLY A 16 1.51 -3.92 11.36
C GLY A 16 0.07 -3.51 11.06
N ALA A 17 -0.22 -2.20 11.00
CA ALA A 17 -1.55 -1.73 10.62
C ALA A 17 -1.88 -2.08 9.16
N ALA A 18 -0.91 -1.99 8.24
CA ALA A 18 -1.11 -2.46 6.86
C ALA A 18 -1.40 -3.97 6.80
N CYS A 19 -0.70 -4.81 7.58
CA CYS A 19 -0.99 -6.24 7.67
C CYS A 19 -2.41 -6.51 8.19
N VAL A 20 -2.87 -5.78 9.21
CA VAL A 20 -4.25 -5.89 9.70
C VAL A 20 -5.26 -5.52 8.60
N GLY A 21 -5.01 -4.44 7.87
CA GLY A 21 -5.84 -4.04 6.74
C GLY A 21 -5.84 -5.07 5.61
N ALA A 22 -4.71 -5.71 5.32
CA ALA A 22 -4.60 -6.76 4.32
C ALA A 22 -5.36 -8.04 4.72
N VAL A 23 -5.26 -8.47 5.99
CA VAL A 23 -6.05 -9.60 6.51
C VAL A 23 -7.54 -9.30 6.41
N TRP A 24 -7.96 -8.08 6.75
CA TRP A 24 -9.35 -7.66 6.60
C TRP A 24 -9.79 -7.66 5.14
N ALA A 25 -8.96 -7.17 4.21
CA ALA A 25 -9.24 -7.21 2.78
C ALA A 25 -9.42 -8.65 2.28
N THR A 26 -8.54 -9.57 2.69
CA THR A 26 -8.64 -11.00 2.33
C THR A 26 -9.92 -11.63 2.89
N TYR A 27 -10.30 -11.28 4.12
CA TYR A 27 -11.55 -11.73 4.72
C TYR A 27 -12.78 -11.22 3.96
N GLN A 28 -12.84 -9.92 3.65
CA GLN A 28 -13.95 -9.37 2.87
C GLN A 28 -14.04 -10.03 1.49
N ARG A 29 -12.89 -10.29 0.85
CA ARG A 29 -12.85 -11.03 -0.42
C ARG A 29 -13.42 -12.44 -0.29
N SER A 30 -13.10 -13.19 0.77
CA SER A 30 -13.60 -14.57 0.94
C SER A 30 -15.10 -14.65 1.18
N THR A 31 -15.72 -13.55 1.62
CA THR A 31 -17.19 -13.42 1.74
C THR A 31 -17.90 -13.04 0.43
N THR A 32 -17.16 -12.77 -0.65
CA THR A 32 -17.71 -12.38 -1.96
C THR A 32 -17.52 -13.47 -2.99
N ALA A 33 -18.52 -13.72 -3.82
CA ALA A 33 -18.48 -14.71 -4.88
C ALA A 33 -19.08 -14.14 -6.17
N PRO A 34 -18.41 -14.31 -7.33
CA PRO A 34 -18.99 -13.95 -8.62
C PRO A 34 -20.21 -14.84 -8.94
N PRO A 35 -21.23 -14.33 -9.65
CA PRO A 35 -21.36 -12.97 -10.16
C PRO A 35 -21.64 -11.93 -9.05
N TYR A 36 -20.99 -10.76 -9.14
CA TYR A 36 -21.09 -9.74 -8.11
C TYR A 36 -22.42 -8.98 -8.20
N GLY A 37 -23.23 -9.06 -7.14
CA GLY A 37 -24.44 -8.25 -6.99
C GLY A 37 -24.18 -6.93 -6.24
N GLU A 38 -25.16 -6.02 -6.28
CA GLU A 38 -25.08 -4.71 -5.62
C GLU A 38 -24.76 -4.79 -4.12
N ALA A 39 -25.28 -5.82 -3.44
CA ALA A 39 -25.03 -6.07 -2.02
C ALA A 39 -23.56 -6.41 -1.70
N GLN A 40 -22.78 -6.87 -2.68
CA GLN A 40 -21.37 -7.23 -2.50
C GLN A 40 -20.42 -6.05 -2.78
N ILE A 41 -20.90 -4.97 -3.42
CA ILE A 41 -20.09 -3.79 -3.76
C ILE A 41 -19.38 -3.20 -2.53
N PRO A 42 -20.05 -3.01 -1.36
CA PRO A 42 -19.37 -2.48 -0.18
C PRO A 42 -18.22 -3.37 0.30
N ALA A 43 -18.38 -4.70 0.24
CA ALA A 43 -17.34 -5.64 0.62
C ALA A 43 -16.13 -5.55 -0.33
N LEU A 44 -16.38 -5.44 -1.64
CA LEU A 44 -15.33 -5.27 -2.65
C LEU A 44 -14.57 -3.94 -2.49
N ILE A 45 -15.27 -2.85 -2.14
CA ILE A 45 -14.65 -1.56 -1.82
C ILE A 45 -13.70 -1.73 -0.62
N TRP A 46 -14.15 -2.42 0.44
CA TRP A 46 -13.31 -2.69 1.60
C TRP A 46 -12.09 -3.54 1.26
N THR A 47 -12.17 -4.48 0.32
CA THR A 47 -11.02 -5.26 -0.16
C THR A 47 -9.90 -4.38 -0.69
N VAL A 48 -10.22 -3.27 -1.37
CA VAL A 48 -9.21 -2.36 -1.93
C VAL A 48 -8.83 -1.25 -0.95
N PHE A 49 -9.77 -0.80 -0.12
CA PHE A 49 -9.59 0.37 0.74
C PHE A 49 -9.00 0.05 2.12
N ALA A 50 -9.18 -1.17 2.64
CA ALA A 50 -8.82 -1.51 4.02
C ALA A 50 -7.34 -1.33 4.33
N THR A 51 -6.44 -1.80 3.46
CA THR A 51 -4.98 -1.71 3.66
C THR A 51 -4.48 -0.26 3.73
N PRO A 52 -4.74 0.62 2.73
CA PRO A 52 -4.29 2.02 2.81
C PRO A 52 -4.96 2.77 3.96
N PHE A 53 -6.22 2.46 4.29
CA PHE A 53 -6.91 3.05 5.43
C PHE A 53 -6.27 2.68 6.77
N ALA A 54 -6.01 1.39 6.99
CA ALA A 54 -5.36 0.92 8.21
C ALA A 54 -3.92 1.46 8.32
N MET A 55 -3.17 1.46 7.21
CA MET A 55 -1.84 2.03 7.12
C MET A 55 -1.84 3.53 7.49
N PHE A 56 -2.82 4.29 7.00
CA PHE A 56 -2.97 5.71 7.35
C PHE A 56 -3.12 5.91 8.86
N TRP A 57 -3.97 5.14 9.52
CA TRP A 57 -4.14 5.21 10.98
C TRP A 57 -2.89 4.78 11.75
N GLY A 58 -2.22 3.71 11.31
CA GLY A 58 -0.95 3.28 11.88
C GLY A 58 0.13 4.36 11.81
N TRP A 59 0.24 5.03 10.65
CA TRP A 59 1.15 6.15 10.46
C TRP A 59 0.73 7.37 11.28
N PHE A 60 -0.56 7.71 11.29
CA PHE A 60 -1.08 8.84 12.05
C PHE A 60 -0.75 8.71 13.55
N VAL A 61 -0.93 7.51 14.13
CA VAL A 61 -0.58 7.23 15.53
C VAL A 61 0.93 7.28 15.76
N ALA A 62 1.74 6.77 14.83
CA ALA A 62 3.19 6.81 14.95
C ALA A 62 3.75 8.25 14.86
N ARG A 63 3.22 9.07 13.94
CA ARG A 63 3.76 10.40 13.59
C ARG A 63 2.66 11.37 13.15
N ARG A 64 1.90 11.89 14.12
CA ARG A 64 0.81 12.87 13.89
C ARG A 64 1.23 14.11 13.08
N ALA A 65 2.48 14.54 13.19
CA ALA A 65 3.02 15.68 12.44
C ALA A 65 3.05 15.44 10.92
N GLU A 66 3.15 14.18 10.48
CA GLU A 66 3.24 13.80 9.07
C GLU A 66 1.85 13.42 8.48
N ARG A 67 0.74 13.79 9.13
CA ARG A 67 -0.63 13.36 8.75
C ARG A 67 -1.00 13.61 7.28
N TRP A 68 -0.66 14.78 6.73
CA TRP A 68 -0.96 15.12 5.34
C TRP A 68 -0.13 14.32 4.36
N TRP A 69 1.13 14.04 4.71
CA TRP A 69 1.99 13.15 3.94
C TRP A 69 1.50 11.71 3.97
N ALA A 70 1.07 11.23 5.14
CA ALA A 70 0.50 9.90 5.28
C ALA A 70 -0.76 9.76 4.41
N ALA A 71 -1.66 10.75 4.45
CA ALA A 71 -2.87 10.77 3.62
C ALA A 71 -2.53 10.75 2.12
N PHE A 72 -1.60 11.61 1.68
CA PHE A 72 -1.16 11.68 0.29
C PHE A 72 -0.55 10.35 -0.18
N VAL A 73 0.35 9.76 0.60
CA VAL A 73 1.00 8.48 0.24
C VAL A 73 -0.02 7.34 0.20
N CYS A 74 -0.92 7.25 1.19
CA CYS A 74 -1.95 6.21 1.19
C CYS A 74 -2.93 6.39 0.01
N PHE A 75 -3.26 7.63 -0.35
CA PHE A 75 -4.05 7.95 -1.54
C PHE A 75 -3.32 7.51 -2.83
N CYS A 76 -2.03 7.82 -2.96
CA CYS A 76 -1.22 7.36 -4.11
C CYS A 76 -1.18 5.82 -4.19
N ILE A 77 -0.98 5.13 -3.07
CA ILE A 77 -0.97 3.66 -3.02
C ILE A 77 -2.33 3.10 -3.45
N TYR A 78 -3.44 3.68 -2.97
CA TYR A 78 -4.78 3.27 -3.35
C TYR A 78 -5.02 3.39 -4.87
N PHE A 79 -4.76 4.56 -5.46
CA PHE A 79 -4.98 4.75 -6.91
C PHE A 79 -4.01 3.94 -7.77
N LEU A 80 -2.73 3.92 -7.40
CA LEU A 80 -1.71 3.21 -8.17
C LEU A 80 -1.93 1.69 -8.12
N SER A 81 -2.30 1.14 -6.96
CA SER A 81 -2.57 -0.30 -6.83
C SER A 81 -3.75 -0.74 -7.71
N ALA A 82 -4.85 0.02 -7.72
CA ALA A 82 -5.99 -0.27 -8.58
C ALA A 82 -5.62 -0.19 -10.08
N PHE A 83 -4.86 0.84 -10.48
CA PHE A 83 -4.42 1.00 -11.87
C PHE A 83 -3.49 -0.13 -12.32
N VAL A 84 -2.48 -0.46 -11.49
CA VAL A 84 -1.52 -1.52 -11.79
C VAL A 84 -2.21 -2.88 -11.80
N ALA A 85 -3.11 -3.16 -10.86
CA ALA A 85 -3.83 -4.42 -10.81
C ALA A 85 -4.75 -4.62 -12.02
N ALA A 86 -5.47 -3.59 -12.46
CA ALA A 86 -6.32 -3.66 -13.66
C ALA A 86 -5.50 -4.04 -14.91
N ARG A 87 -4.30 -3.47 -15.04
CA ARG A 87 -3.39 -3.77 -16.15
C ARG A 87 -2.71 -5.12 -16.00
N TYR A 88 -2.30 -5.49 -14.79
CA TYR A 88 -1.73 -6.81 -14.51
C TYR A 88 -2.71 -7.93 -14.85
N GLU A 89 -3.99 -7.78 -14.49
CA GLU A 89 -5.02 -8.73 -14.85
C GLU A 89 -5.18 -8.87 -16.37
N THR A 90 -5.21 -7.75 -17.09
CA THR A 90 -5.26 -7.73 -18.57
C THR A 90 -4.09 -8.52 -19.19
N CYS A 91 -2.87 -8.30 -18.70
CA CYS A 91 -1.66 -8.99 -19.13
C CYS A 91 -1.72 -10.51 -18.87
N VAL A 92 -1.96 -10.90 -17.62
CA VAL A 92 -1.83 -12.29 -17.17
C VAL A 92 -2.94 -13.17 -17.76
N VAL A 93 -4.15 -12.63 -17.84
CA VAL A 93 -5.32 -13.37 -18.30
C VAL A 93 -5.30 -13.58 -19.82
N VAL A 94 -4.79 -12.62 -20.61
CA VAL A 94 -4.76 -12.73 -22.08
C VAL A 94 -3.50 -13.40 -22.60
N HIS A 95 -2.32 -13.04 -22.07
CA HIS A 95 -1.05 -13.38 -22.72
C HIS A 95 -0.23 -14.46 -22.00
N GLY A 96 -0.56 -14.81 -20.74
CA GLY A 96 0.20 -15.79 -19.95
C GLY A 96 1.69 -15.43 -19.73
N SER A 97 2.12 -14.27 -20.21
CA SER A 97 3.48 -13.74 -20.19
C SER A 97 3.42 -12.22 -20.06
N PHE A 98 4.38 -11.64 -19.36
CA PHE A 98 4.39 -10.21 -19.04
C PHE A 98 5.14 -9.45 -20.15
N ASP A 99 4.39 -8.89 -21.10
CA ASP A 99 4.93 -7.99 -22.12
C ASP A 99 4.18 -6.65 -22.07
N LEU A 100 4.93 -5.56 -21.89
CA LEU A 100 4.38 -4.23 -21.59
C LEU A 100 3.56 -3.68 -22.76
N ILE A 101 3.93 -4.01 -23.99
CA ILE A 101 3.33 -3.40 -25.19
C ILE A 101 1.98 -4.06 -25.52
N SER A 102 1.91 -5.39 -25.41
CA SER A 102 0.68 -6.16 -25.66
C SER A 102 -0.37 -6.00 -24.55
N CYS A 103 0.06 -5.61 -23.35
CA CYS A 103 -0.84 -5.34 -22.22
C CYS A 103 -1.80 -4.16 -22.44
N PHE A 104 -1.49 -3.26 -23.38
CA PHE A 104 -2.32 -2.09 -23.67
C PHE A 104 -3.21 -2.24 -24.91
N THR A 105 -3.02 -3.29 -25.73
CA THR A 105 -3.71 -3.43 -27.02
C THR A 105 -4.97 -4.29 -26.97
N ASP A 106 -4.99 -5.40 -26.22
CA ASP A 106 -6.11 -6.38 -26.23
C ASP A 106 -7.05 -6.28 -25.03
N THR A 107 -7.67 -5.12 -24.86
CA THR A 107 -8.54 -4.83 -23.70
C THR A 107 -9.90 -5.54 -23.73
N ALA A 108 -10.44 -5.87 -24.92
CA ALA A 108 -11.77 -6.48 -25.04
C ALA A 108 -11.79 -7.99 -24.73
N GLN A 109 -10.77 -8.74 -25.16
CA GLN A 109 -10.62 -10.17 -24.83
C GLN A 109 -10.25 -10.36 -23.35
N ALA A 110 -9.44 -9.45 -22.79
CA ALA A 110 -9.12 -9.43 -21.37
C ALA A 110 -10.37 -9.32 -20.49
N LEU A 111 -11.31 -8.46 -20.87
CA LEU A 111 -12.52 -8.21 -20.09
C LEU A 111 -13.38 -9.48 -20.00
N ALA A 112 -13.58 -10.19 -21.12
CA ALA A 112 -14.39 -11.40 -21.15
C ALA A 112 -13.80 -12.54 -20.29
N LEU A 113 -12.48 -12.67 -20.26
CA LEU A 113 -11.78 -13.68 -19.45
C LEU A 113 -11.65 -13.26 -17.97
N ALA A 114 -11.55 -11.96 -17.68
CA ALA A 114 -11.57 -11.42 -16.33
C ALA A 114 -12.95 -11.57 -15.68
N ASP A 115 -14.03 -11.36 -16.44
CA ASP A 115 -15.40 -11.63 -16.02
C ASP A 115 -15.60 -13.12 -15.70
N ALA A 116 -15.07 -14.01 -16.54
CA ALA A 116 -15.14 -15.46 -16.34
C ALA A 116 -14.38 -15.94 -15.08
N SER A 117 -13.33 -15.22 -14.67
CA SER A 117 -12.55 -15.51 -13.46
C SER A 117 -12.96 -14.69 -12.23
N GLY A 118 -13.98 -13.83 -12.38
CA GLY A 118 -14.49 -12.97 -11.32
C GLY A 118 -13.44 -12.02 -10.75
N HIS A 119 -12.55 -11.48 -11.59
CA HIS A 119 -11.51 -10.53 -11.17
C HIS A 119 -10.61 -11.01 -10.02
N ARG A 120 -10.38 -12.32 -9.89
CA ARG A 120 -9.61 -12.88 -8.78
C ARG A 120 -8.17 -12.34 -8.77
N VAL A 121 -7.54 -12.30 -9.94
CA VAL A 121 -6.15 -11.84 -10.11
C VAL A 121 -6.03 -10.35 -9.78
N TYR A 122 -7.04 -9.54 -10.15
CA TYR A 122 -7.11 -8.14 -9.76
C TYR A 122 -7.08 -7.95 -8.24
N PHE A 123 -7.99 -8.57 -7.48
CA PHE A 123 -8.05 -8.36 -6.04
C PHE A 123 -6.82 -8.90 -5.30
N GLU A 124 -6.28 -10.05 -5.71
CA GLU A 124 -5.05 -10.61 -5.10
C GLU A 124 -3.84 -9.69 -5.37
N SER A 125 -3.68 -9.20 -6.61
CA SER A 125 -2.57 -8.31 -6.96
C SER A 125 -2.64 -6.96 -6.22
N ILE A 126 -3.84 -6.41 -5.99
CA ILE A 126 -4.02 -5.19 -5.18
C ILE A 126 -3.43 -5.37 -3.78
N VAL A 127 -3.81 -6.45 -3.08
CA VAL A 127 -3.36 -6.68 -1.69
C VAL A 127 -1.83 -6.82 -1.65
N VAL A 128 -1.24 -7.55 -2.59
CA VAL A 128 0.22 -7.72 -2.70
C VAL A 128 0.92 -6.38 -2.96
N LEU A 129 0.44 -5.60 -3.93
CA LEU A 129 1.02 -4.29 -4.26
C LEU A 129 0.94 -3.32 -3.06
N GLN A 130 -0.19 -3.30 -2.37
CA GLN A 130 -0.38 -2.46 -1.19
C GLN A 130 0.55 -2.87 -0.04
N LEU A 131 0.74 -4.17 0.19
CA LEU A 131 1.68 -4.68 1.20
C LEU A 131 3.13 -4.34 0.87
N ILE A 132 3.55 -4.47 -0.40
CA ILE A 132 4.90 -4.08 -0.84
C ILE A 132 5.09 -2.57 -0.64
N ALA A 133 4.14 -1.75 -1.07
CA ALA A 133 4.21 -0.31 -0.90
C ALA A 133 4.23 0.10 0.58
N ALA A 134 3.44 -0.56 1.42
CA ALA A 134 3.42 -0.35 2.87
C ALA A 134 4.76 -0.75 3.51
N LEU A 135 5.35 -1.87 3.11
CA LEU A 135 6.65 -2.32 3.58
C LEU A 135 7.75 -1.32 3.23
N VAL A 136 7.84 -0.92 1.96
CA VAL A 136 8.81 0.08 1.48
C VAL A 136 8.65 1.39 2.25
N THR A 137 7.41 1.86 2.43
CA THR A 137 7.12 3.09 3.16
C THR A 137 7.50 2.97 4.63
N ALA A 138 7.16 1.86 5.29
CA ALA A 138 7.51 1.61 6.68
C ALA A 138 9.02 1.58 6.89
N LEU A 139 9.76 0.91 6.00
CA LEU A 139 11.24 0.86 6.00
C LEU A 139 11.85 2.24 5.78
N GLN A 140 11.38 2.99 4.78
CA GLN A 140 11.88 4.35 4.52
C GLN A 140 11.67 5.27 5.73
N ARG A 141 10.56 5.11 6.46
CA ARG A 141 10.22 5.97 7.60
C ARG A 141 10.86 5.54 8.91
N SER A 142 11.14 4.25 9.07
CA SER A 142 11.83 3.71 10.25
C SER A 142 13.34 3.97 10.24
N VAL A 143 13.94 4.23 9.07
CA VAL A 143 15.39 4.48 8.90
C VAL A 143 15.80 5.96 9.14
N LYS A 144 15.08 6.72 9.98
CA LYS A 144 15.35 8.18 10.11
C LYS A 144 16.80 8.49 10.59
N ARG A 145 17.58 9.14 9.72
CA ARG A 145 18.83 9.87 10.04
C ARG A 145 18.49 10.98 11.04
N ARG A 146 19.19 11.07 12.18
CA ARG A 146 19.09 12.23 13.09
C ARG A 146 19.53 13.49 12.35
N THR A 147 18.61 14.42 12.11
CA THR A 147 18.88 15.83 11.77
C THR A 147 18.52 16.76 12.94
N MET A 148 18.73 16.30 14.19
CA MET A 148 18.78 17.21 15.34
C MET A 148 20.23 17.38 15.78
N SER A 149 20.79 18.47 15.26
CA SER A 149 21.76 19.39 15.86
C SER A 149 22.44 18.95 17.16
N ASP A 150 23.74 18.67 17.07
CA ASP A 150 24.74 18.94 18.11
C ASP A 150 24.94 20.47 18.32
N ALA A 151 23.88 21.27 18.18
CA ALA A 151 23.92 22.71 18.50
C ALA A 151 23.97 22.96 20.02
N SER A 152 23.98 21.90 20.84
CA SER A 152 24.19 22.00 22.29
C SER A 152 25.66 21.91 22.71
N LEU A 153 26.63 21.82 21.78
CA LEU A 153 28.07 21.91 22.08
C LEU A 153 28.63 23.31 21.80
N ARG A 154 27.86 24.36 22.10
CA ARG A 154 28.45 25.70 22.26
C ARG A 154 28.77 25.86 23.75
N PRO A 155 30.04 25.74 24.19
CA PRO A 155 30.38 26.08 25.56
C PRO A 155 30.04 27.56 25.76
N ALA A 156 29.07 27.82 26.63
CA ALA A 156 28.79 29.15 27.13
C ALA A 156 29.92 29.52 28.08
N GLY A 157 30.95 30.18 27.57
CA GLY A 157 32.02 30.70 28.42
C GLY A 157 33.33 30.88 27.69
N GLU A 158 33.46 32.01 26.99
CA GLU A 158 34.72 32.74 26.85
C GLU A 158 34.38 34.11 26.27
N ALA A 159 33.91 34.98 27.16
CA ALA A 159 33.82 36.42 26.93
C ALA A 159 34.17 37.10 28.25
N THR A 160 35.46 37.10 28.59
CA THR A 160 36.15 38.10 29.41
C THR A 160 37.64 37.98 29.15
#